data_AF-A0A367FR83-F1
#
_entry.id   AF-A0A367FR83-F1
#
_cell.length_a   1.000
_cell.length_b   1.000
_cell.length_c   1.000
_cell.angle_alpha   90.00
_cell.angle_beta   90.00
_cell.angle_gamma   90.00
#
_symmetry.space_group_name_H-M   'P 1'
#
loop_
_entity.id
_entity.type
_entity.pdbx_description
1 polymer ?
#
loop_
_entity_poly.entity_id
_entity_poly.type
_entity_poly.pdbx_seq_one_letter_code
_entity_poly.pdbx_strand_id
1 'polypeptide(L)'
;MWAPVCAVVAMLAAYLLAASARRREARGWSGWRTAAFATGAALLAAGLSPPVAALGGHDLRGHMLQHLLIGMLAPVGLVLGAPVTLLFRTLAFPGRRALGRALASRPAHVLADPWVALVLSVGGMAVLYCTPLYHLVTGDPVLHHLPHAHFLLAGCLFAWVVAGPDPAPRRPTVPHRLVVLGVAVAAHATVSQLMYAGLLTGLTVPADELRGAAEIMYYGGDAAELLLALAMVTTWRPVRRRVLAPRAS
;
A
#
# COMPACT_ATOMS: atom_id res chain seq x y z
N MET A 1 -11.13 1.90 20.59
CA MET A 1 -12.12 0.86 20.19
C MET A 1 -11.37 -0.27 19.48
N TRP A 2 -11.61 -1.55 19.82
CA TRP A 2 -10.91 -2.71 19.21
C TRP A 2 -11.51 -3.20 17.89
N ALA A 3 -12.66 -2.66 17.48
CA ALA A 3 -13.39 -3.03 16.27
C ALA A 3 -12.51 -3.15 14.99
N PRO A 4 -11.61 -2.18 14.67
CA PRO A 4 -10.76 -2.31 13.47
C PRO A 4 -9.79 -3.48 13.56
N VAL A 5 -9.23 -3.77 14.74
CA VAL A 5 -8.33 -4.93 14.95
C VAL A 5 -9.10 -6.24 14.74
N CYS A 6 -10.31 -6.34 15.27
CA CYS A 6 -11.16 -7.51 15.05
C CYS A 6 -11.45 -7.74 13.56
N ALA A 7 -11.70 -6.67 12.78
CA ALA A 7 -11.90 -6.76 11.35
C ALA A 7 -10.65 -7.28 10.61
N VAL A 8 -9.45 -6.82 11.02
CA VAL A 8 -8.18 -7.31 10.47
C VAL A 8 -7.95 -8.79 10.80
N VAL A 9 -8.25 -9.21 12.03
CA VAL A 9 -8.15 -10.61 12.44
C VAL A 9 -9.11 -11.49 11.65
N ALA A 10 -10.35 -11.04 11.45
CA ALA A 10 -11.33 -11.74 10.61
C ALA A 10 -10.87 -11.84 9.15
N MET A 11 -10.32 -10.77 8.58
CA MET A 11 -9.72 -10.75 7.24
C MET A 11 -8.56 -11.76 7.13
N LEU A 12 -7.66 -11.76 8.11
CA LEU A 12 -6.54 -12.71 8.15
C LEU A 12 -7.04 -14.15 8.26
N ALA A 13 -7.98 -14.43 9.16
CA ALA A 13 -8.56 -15.76 9.31
C ALA A 13 -9.21 -16.25 8.01
N ALA A 14 -10.02 -15.40 7.35
CA ALA A 14 -10.64 -15.72 6.07
C ALA A 14 -9.59 -16.04 4.99
N TYR A 15 -8.52 -15.23 4.91
CA TYR A 15 -7.43 -15.47 3.97
C TYR A 15 -6.68 -16.78 4.27
N LEU A 16 -6.37 -17.08 5.54
CA LEU A 16 -5.68 -18.31 5.93
C LEU A 16 -6.52 -19.56 5.66
N LEU A 17 -7.83 -19.51 5.93
CA LEU A 17 -8.77 -20.59 5.61
C LEU A 17 -8.85 -20.82 4.09
N ALA A 18 -8.96 -19.75 3.31
CA ALA A 18 -8.95 -19.83 1.86
C ALA A 18 -7.64 -20.42 1.33
N ALA A 19 -6.49 -19.97 1.86
CA ALA A 19 -5.17 -20.45 1.46
C ALA A 19 -4.97 -21.93 1.83
N SER A 20 -5.38 -22.35 3.02
CA SER A 20 -5.22 -23.73 3.50
C SER A 20 -6.07 -24.72 2.68
N ALA A 21 -7.29 -24.34 2.31
CA ALA A 21 -8.16 -25.13 1.42
C ALA A 21 -7.53 -25.39 0.05
N ARG A 22 -6.61 -24.51 -0.40
CA ARG A 22 -5.93 -24.62 -1.70
C ARG A 22 -4.54 -25.24 -1.63
N ARG A 23 -4.04 -25.59 -0.44
CA ARG A 23 -2.75 -26.27 -0.27
C ARG A 23 -2.72 -27.67 -0.88
N ARG A 24 -3.87 -28.36 -0.89
CA ARG A 24 -4.01 -29.74 -1.41
C ARG A 24 -4.22 -29.83 -2.93
N GLU A 25 -4.37 -28.70 -3.62
CA GLU A 25 -4.47 -28.69 -5.08
C GLU A 25 -3.09 -28.97 -5.70
N ALA A 26 -3.05 -29.53 -6.92
CA ALA A 26 -1.80 -29.92 -7.58
C ALA A 26 -0.77 -28.76 -7.74
N ARG A 27 -1.23 -27.51 -7.84
CA ARG A 27 -0.35 -26.32 -7.86
C ARG A 27 -0.11 -25.69 -6.48
N GLY A 28 -0.85 -26.12 -5.46
CA GLY A 28 -0.81 -25.59 -4.09
C GLY A 28 -1.12 -24.09 -3.98
N TRP A 29 -0.91 -23.55 -2.78
CA TRP A 29 -0.82 -22.11 -2.51
C TRP A 29 0.56 -21.79 -1.92
N SER A 30 1.18 -20.71 -2.40
CA SER A 30 2.55 -20.36 -2.01
C SER A 30 2.62 -19.96 -0.53
N GLY A 31 3.51 -20.62 0.22
CA GLY A 31 3.77 -20.30 1.63
C GLY A 31 4.27 -18.86 1.81
N TRP A 32 5.09 -18.35 0.88
CA TRP A 32 5.55 -16.96 0.88
C TRP A 32 4.40 -15.96 0.78
N ARG A 33 3.41 -16.21 -0.09
CA ARG A 33 2.20 -15.36 -0.18
C ARG A 33 1.40 -15.37 1.12
N THR A 34 1.36 -16.51 1.80
CA THR A 34 0.71 -16.60 3.10
C THR A 34 1.46 -15.82 4.17
N ALA A 35 2.78 -15.95 4.24
CA ALA A 35 3.62 -15.21 5.17
C ALA A 35 3.52 -13.69 4.93
N ALA A 36 3.66 -13.23 3.68
CA ALA A 36 3.57 -11.82 3.32
C ALA A 36 2.22 -11.20 3.73
N PHE A 37 1.11 -11.89 3.43
CA PHE A 37 -0.22 -11.40 3.83
C PHE A 37 -0.38 -11.35 5.35
N ALA A 38 0.09 -12.39 6.06
CA ALA A 38 0.03 -12.44 7.52
C ALA A 38 0.86 -11.33 8.17
N THR A 39 2.06 -11.06 7.64
CA THR A 39 2.90 -9.94 8.07
C THR A 39 2.22 -8.60 7.81
N GLY A 40 1.64 -8.39 6.62
CA GLY A 40 0.89 -7.17 6.30
C GLY A 40 -0.32 -6.96 7.22
N ALA A 41 -1.07 -8.03 7.51
CA ALA A 41 -2.20 -7.99 8.44
C ALA A 41 -1.75 -7.72 9.89
N ALA A 42 -0.62 -8.28 10.33
CA ALA A 42 -0.06 -8.02 11.65
C ALA A 42 0.37 -6.56 11.81
N LEU A 43 1.03 -5.99 10.79
CA LEU A 43 1.41 -4.57 10.75
C LEU A 43 0.18 -3.66 10.77
N LEU A 44 -0.86 -4.02 10.02
CA LEU A 44 -2.13 -3.28 10.01
C LEU A 44 -2.83 -3.33 11.38
N ALA A 45 -2.88 -4.52 12.00
CA ALA A 45 -3.43 -4.68 13.33
C ALA A 45 -2.64 -3.89 14.39
N ALA A 46 -1.31 -3.85 14.28
CA ALA A 46 -0.45 -3.04 15.14
C ALA A 46 -0.73 -1.55 14.98
N GLY A 47 -0.80 -1.03 13.74
CA GLY A 47 -1.13 0.36 13.47
C GLY A 47 -2.53 0.76 13.94
N LEU A 48 -3.51 -0.14 13.84
CA LEU A 48 -4.89 0.09 14.30
C LEU A 48 -5.11 -0.24 15.79
N SER A 49 -4.06 -0.66 16.50
CA SER A 49 -4.18 -1.04 17.90
C SER A 49 -4.42 0.18 18.79
N PRO A 50 -5.24 0.07 19.85
CA PRO A 50 -5.49 1.20 20.75
C PRO A 50 -4.24 1.85 21.35
N PRO A 51 -3.16 1.12 21.72
CA PRO A 51 -1.94 1.76 22.22
C PRO A 51 -1.26 2.66 21.18
N VAL A 52 -1.17 2.22 19.93
CA VAL A 52 -0.57 3.02 18.85
C VAL A 52 -1.48 4.19 18.48
N ALA A 53 -2.79 3.98 18.44
CA ALA A 53 -3.76 5.06 18.22
C ALA A 53 -3.73 6.12 19.34
N ALA A 54 -3.52 5.70 20.59
CA ALA A 54 -3.36 6.64 21.70
C ALA A 54 -2.08 7.48 21.55
N LEU A 55 -0.96 6.87 21.15
CA LEU A 55 0.27 7.60 20.83
C LEU A 55 0.03 8.62 19.70
N GLY A 56 -0.67 8.23 18.64
CA GLY A 56 -0.97 9.12 17.50
C GLY A 56 -2.00 10.21 17.77
N GLY A 57 -2.79 10.09 18.85
CA GLY A 57 -3.70 11.16 19.29
C GLY A 57 -3.02 12.24 20.14
N HIS A 58 -1.85 11.94 20.72
CA HIS A 58 -1.15 12.85 21.64
C HIS A 58 0.14 13.44 21.04
N ASP A 59 0.78 12.74 20.10
CA ASP A 59 2.06 13.11 19.51
C ASP A 59 2.04 12.82 18.00
N LEU A 60 2.41 13.81 17.19
CA LEU A 60 2.56 13.70 15.74
C LEU A 60 3.54 12.58 15.35
N ARG A 61 4.56 12.28 16.16
CA ARG A 61 5.48 11.14 15.91
C ARG A 61 4.73 9.82 15.96
N GLY A 62 3.84 9.66 16.94
CA GLY A 62 2.94 8.51 17.04
C GLY A 62 2.02 8.40 15.83
N HIS A 63 1.49 9.54 15.37
CA HIS A 63 0.65 9.60 14.19
C HIS A 63 1.42 9.21 12.93
N MET A 64 2.67 9.66 12.77
CA MET A 64 3.53 9.28 11.65
C MET A 64 3.85 7.79 11.64
N LEU A 65 4.15 7.21 12.81
CA LEU A 65 4.37 5.77 12.91
C LEU A 65 3.10 5.00 12.51
N GLN A 66 1.94 5.43 12.99
CA GLN A 66 0.66 4.83 12.64
C GLN A 66 0.36 4.95 11.14
N HIS A 67 0.59 6.14 10.56
CA HIS A 67 0.48 6.41 9.13
C HIS A 67 1.40 5.48 8.32
N LEU A 68 2.66 5.34 8.71
CA LEU A 68 3.64 4.50 8.04
C LEU A 68 3.23 3.02 8.02
N LEU A 69 2.80 2.50 9.19
CA LEU A 69 2.37 1.11 9.33
C LEU A 69 1.17 0.81 8.44
N ILE A 70 0.16 1.68 8.47
CA ILE A 70 -1.14 1.47 7.79
C ILE A 70 -1.04 1.80 6.29
N GLY A 71 -0.38 2.90 5.94
CA GLY A 71 -0.37 3.48 4.61
C GLY A 71 0.72 2.95 3.68
N MET A 72 1.79 2.36 4.23
CA MET A 72 2.93 1.93 3.43
C MET A 72 3.33 0.48 3.70
N LEU A 73 3.68 0.14 4.94
CA LEU A 73 4.25 -1.18 5.25
C LEU A 73 3.23 -2.32 5.16
N ALA A 74 2.04 -2.15 5.77
CA ALA A 74 0.99 -3.16 5.69
C ALA A 74 0.52 -3.44 4.24
N PRO A 75 0.25 -2.41 3.40
CA PRO A 75 -0.09 -2.60 2.00
C PRO A 75 0.87 -3.48 1.21
N VAL A 76 2.18 -3.32 1.39
CA VAL A 76 3.18 -4.14 0.70
C VAL A 76 2.95 -5.62 1.01
N GLY A 77 2.83 -5.98 2.30
CA GLY A 77 2.58 -7.37 2.69
C GLY A 77 1.23 -7.91 2.21
N LEU A 78 0.16 -7.13 2.39
CA LEU A 78 -1.21 -7.51 2.02
C LEU A 78 -1.32 -7.77 0.51
N VAL A 79 -0.75 -6.90 -0.32
CA VAL A 79 -0.79 -7.03 -1.77
C VAL A 79 0.09 -8.18 -2.26
N LEU A 80 1.30 -8.35 -1.71
CA LEU A 80 2.18 -9.47 -2.10
C LEU A 80 1.59 -10.84 -1.76
N GLY A 81 0.61 -10.88 -0.86
CA GLY A 81 -0.24 -12.05 -0.62
C GLY A 81 -1.04 -12.52 -1.84
N ALA A 82 -1.21 -11.71 -2.88
CA ALA A 82 -2.08 -12.01 -4.02
C ALA A 82 -3.55 -12.32 -3.63
N PRO A 83 -4.20 -11.50 -2.77
CA PRO A 83 -5.55 -11.77 -2.29
C PRO A 83 -6.58 -11.86 -3.42
N VAL A 84 -6.43 -11.09 -4.51
CA VAL A 84 -7.36 -11.14 -5.64
C VAL A 84 -7.22 -12.45 -6.41
N THR A 85 -5.98 -12.94 -6.59
CA THR A 85 -5.72 -14.26 -7.17
C THR A 85 -6.30 -15.38 -6.31
N LEU A 86 -6.17 -15.27 -4.98
CA LEU A 86 -6.79 -16.24 -4.07
C LEU A 86 -8.31 -16.22 -4.23
N LEU A 87 -8.90 -15.04 -4.30
CA LEU A 87 -10.34 -14.84 -4.50
C LEU A 87 -10.82 -15.45 -5.83
N PHE A 88 -10.06 -15.29 -6.93
CA PHE A 88 -10.34 -15.97 -8.19
C PHE A 88 -10.28 -17.51 -8.08
N ARG A 89 -9.48 -18.07 -7.18
CA ARG A 89 -9.40 -19.51 -6.97
C ARG A 89 -10.48 -20.04 -6.02
N THR A 90 -11.02 -19.21 -5.14
CA THR A 90 -12.04 -19.62 -4.16
C THR A 90 -13.47 -19.42 -4.66
N LEU A 91 -13.74 -18.38 -5.45
CA LEU A 91 -15.10 -18.06 -5.89
C LEU A 91 -15.64 -19.07 -6.92
N ALA A 92 -16.95 -19.33 -6.85
CA ALA A 92 -17.69 -20.00 -7.90
C ALA A 92 -17.75 -19.15 -9.19
N PHE A 93 -18.14 -19.76 -10.32
CA PHE A 93 -18.15 -19.09 -11.63
C PHE A 93 -18.85 -17.71 -11.65
N PRO A 94 -20.05 -17.52 -11.06
CA PRO A 94 -20.71 -16.20 -11.05
C PRO A 94 -19.87 -15.13 -10.37
N GLY A 95 -19.27 -15.45 -9.21
CA GLY A 95 -18.39 -14.55 -8.47
C GLY A 95 -17.10 -14.23 -9.22
N ARG A 96 -16.46 -15.24 -9.82
CA ARG A 96 -15.27 -15.03 -10.67
C ARG A 96 -15.56 -14.13 -11.86
N ARG A 97 -16.72 -14.31 -12.51
CA ARG A 97 -17.15 -13.46 -13.63
C ARG A 97 -17.46 -12.04 -13.19
N ALA A 98 -18.06 -11.84 -12.02
CA ALA A 98 -18.30 -10.51 -11.46
C ALA A 98 -16.99 -9.79 -11.13
N LEU A 99 -16.05 -10.49 -10.47
CA LEU A 99 -14.73 -9.95 -10.14
C LEU A 99 -13.93 -9.58 -11.40
N GLY A 100 -13.94 -10.45 -12.42
CA GLY A 100 -13.31 -10.15 -13.71
C GLY A 100 -13.92 -8.92 -14.40
N ARG A 101 -15.25 -8.76 -14.36
CA ARG A 101 -15.93 -7.57 -14.89
C ARG A 101 -15.58 -6.30 -14.11
N ALA A 102 -15.49 -6.38 -12.79
CA ALA A 102 -15.08 -5.25 -11.95
C ALA A 102 -13.66 -4.79 -12.31
N LEU A 103 -12.72 -5.73 -12.46
CA LEU A 103 -11.35 -5.41 -12.88
C LEU A 103 -11.28 -4.88 -14.32
N ALA A 104 -12.16 -5.32 -15.21
CA ALA A 104 -12.23 -4.83 -16.60
C ALA A 104 -13.01 -3.50 -16.73
N SER A 105 -13.51 -2.93 -15.64
CA SER A 105 -14.31 -1.70 -15.67
C SER A 105 -13.44 -0.46 -15.91
N ARG A 106 -14.02 0.59 -16.52
CA ARG A 106 -13.34 1.88 -16.72
C ARG A 106 -12.69 2.45 -15.44
N PRO A 107 -13.36 2.49 -14.27
CA PRO A 107 -12.71 2.99 -13.06
C PRO A 107 -11.51 2.13 -12.64
N ALA A 108 -11.59 0.80 -12.77
CA ALA A 108 -10.43 -0.07 -12.49
C ALA A 108 -9.25 0.20 -13.43
N HIS A 109 -9.51 0.53 -14.69
CA HIS A 109 -8.47 0.95 -15.64
C HIS A 109 -7.81 2.28 -15.25
N VAL A 110 -8.58 3.25 -14.75
CA VAL A 110 -8.06 4.54 -14.28
C VAL A 110 -7.23 4.34 -13.01
N LEU A 111 -7.73 3.55 -12.05
CA LEU A 111 -7.03 3.27 -10.80
C LEU A 111 -5.76 2.42 -11.00
N ALA A 112 -5.73 1.59 -12.04
CA ALA A 112 -4.54 0.80 -12.40
C ALA A 112 -3.43 1.63 -13.06
N ASP A 113 -3.67 2.92 -13.34
CA ASP A 113 -2.63 3.83 -13.81
C ASP A 113 -1.67 4.20 -12.65
N PRO A 114 -0.34 3.99 -12.81
CA PRO A 114 0.62 4.27 -11.75
C PRO A 114 0.65 5.72 -11.30
N TRP A 115 0.39 6.68 -12.19
CA TRP A 115 0.36 8.11 -11.84
C TRP A 115 -0.86 8.45 -11.01
N VAL A 116 -2.01 7.85 -11.32
CA VAL A 116 -3.22 8.00 -10.49
C VAL A 116 -2.97 7.42 -9.11
N ALA A 117 -2.40 6.22 -9.02
CA ALA A 117 -2.05 5.60 -7.74
C ALA A 117 -1.03 6.44 -6.94
N LEU A 118 -0.03 7.01 -7.62
CA LEU A 118 0.94 7.92 -7.03
C LEU A 118 0.28 9.18 -6.46
N VAL A 119 -0.58 9.83 -7.24
CA VAL A 119 -1.29 11.05 -6.83
C VAL A 119 -2.21 10.77 -5.64
N LEU A 120 -2.93 9.64 -5.63
CA LEU A 120 -3.76 9.26 -4.49
C LEU A 120 -2.93 8.99 -3.23
N SER A 121 -1.73 8.44 -3.39
CA SER A 121 -0.81 8.15 -2.28
C SER A 121 -0.13 9.42 -1.76
N VAL A 122 0.79 10.00 -2.54
CA VAL A 122 1.60 11.14 -2.11
C VAL A 122 0.81 12.45 -2.10
N GLY A 123 -0.14 12.62 -3.02
CA GLY A 123 -1.01 13.81 -3.03
C GLY A 123 -1.92 13.87 -1.82
N GLY A 124 -2.49 12.74 -1.38
CA GLY A 124 -3.26 12.68 -0.14
C GLY A 124 -2.44 13.05 1.09
N MET A 125 -1.18 12.62 1.13
CA MET A 125 -0.23 12.94 2.20
C MET A 125 0.14 14.43 2.19
N ALA A 126 0.48 14.98 1.02
CA ALA A 126 0.78 16.39 0.87
C ALA A 126 -0.40 17.27 1.28
N VAL A 127 -1.63 16.92 0.85
CA VAL A 127 -2.83 17.65 1.29
C VAL A 127 -3.00 17.57 2.80
N LEU A 128 -2.81 16.42 3.42
CA LEU A 128 -3.01 16.29 4.87
C LEU A 128 -2.02 17.14 5.69
N TYR A 129 -0.74 17.17 5.31
CA TYR A 129 0.32 17.79 6.10
C TYR A 129 0.67 19.23 5.68
N CYS A 130 0.44 19.60 4.41
CA CYS A 130 0.63 20.97 3.92
C CYS A 130 -0.59 21.86 4.11
N THR A 131 -1.72 21.32 4.58
CA THR A 131 -2.95 22.10 4.88
C THR A 131 -3.37 21.91 6.34
N PRO A 132 -4.28 22.75 6.88
CA PRO A 132 -4.81 22.58 8.24
C PRO A 132 -5.67 21.31 8.44
N LEU A 133 -5.84 20.48 7.41
CA LEU A 133 -6.70 19.30 7.43
C LEU A 133 -6.31 18.32 8.54
N TYR A 134 -5.01 18.20 8.85
CA TYR A 134 -4.55 17.37 9.96
C TYR A 134 -5.30 17.68 11.27
N HIS A 135 -5.36 18.95 11.67
CA HIS A 135 -6.00 19.37 12.93
C HIS A 135 -7.51 19.14 12.93
N LEU A 136 -8.15 19.35 11.79
CA LEU A 136 -9.60 19.08 11.63
C LEU A 136 -9.92 17.60 11.84
N VAL A 137 -9.04 16.74 11.35
CA VAL A 137 -9.28 15.31 11.31
C VAL A 137 -8.85 14.62 12.60
N THR A 138 -7.81 15.10 13.28
CA THR A 138 -7.40 14.58 14.60
C THR A 138 -8.30 15.06 15.73
N GLY A 139 -8.97 16.20 15.58
CA GLY A 139 -9.92 16.73 16.55
C GLY A 139 -11.24 15.96 16.65
N ASP A 140 -11.58 15.12 15.66
CA ASP A 140 -12.83 14.36 15.62
C ASP A 140 -12.55 12.84 15.49
N PRO A 141 -12.99 12.01 16.46
CA PRO A 141 -12.75 10.56 16.44
C PRO A 141 -13.28 9.82 15.20
N VAL A 142 -14.36 10.31 14.58
CA VAL A 142 -14.96 9.71 13.38
C VAL A 142 -14.16 10.12 12.15
N LEU A 143 -13.82 11.41 12.03
CA LEU A 143 -13.01 11.88 10.91
C LEU A 143 -11.60 11.29 10.95
N HIS A 144 -11.06 11.04 12.14
CA HIS A 144 -9.72 10.48 12.34
C HIS A 144 -9.49 9.15 11.60
N HIS A 145 -10.54 8.36 11.38
CA HIS A 145 -10.45 7.11 10.64
C HIS A 145 -10.38 7.28 9.11
N LEU A 146 -10.81 8.42 8.57
CA LEU A 146 -10.88 8.65 7.12
C LEU A 146 -9.48 8.71 6.47
N PRO A 147 -8.48 9.45 6.98
CA PRO A 147 -7.14 9.43 6.40
C PRO A 147 -6.51 8.05 6.46
N HIS A 148 -6.68 7.32 7.58
CA HIS A 148 -6.14 5.97 7.68
C HIS A 148 -6.77 5.02 6.67
N ALA A 149 -8.08 5.11 6.44
CA ALA A 149 -8.75 4.34 5.39
C ALA A 149 -8.25 4.75 3.99
N HIS A 150 -8.13 6.06 3.72
CA HIS A 150 -7.59 6.57 2.46
C HIS A 150 -6.16 6.07 2.20
N PHE A 151 -5.25 6.20 3.17
CA PHE A 151 -3.86 5.78 3.02
C PHE A 151 -3.72 4.27 2.90
N LEU A 152 -4.52 3.48 3.63
CA LEU A 152 -4.53 2.03 3.45
C LEU A 152 -4.94 1.66 2.01
N LEU A 153 -6.01 2.27 1.49
CA LEU A 153 -6.52 2.01 0.15
C LEU A 153 -5.55 2.49 -0.93
N ALA A 154 -5.05 3.71 -0.81
CA ALA A 154 -4.07 4.30 -1.74
C ALA A 154 -2.75 3.53 -1.72
N GLY A 155 -2.26 3.14 -0.53
CA GLY A 155 -1.07 2.30 -0.38
C GLY A 155 -1.25 0.92 -1.00
N CYS A 156 -2.41 0.27 -0.77
CA CYS A 156 -2.71 -1.02 -1.41
C CYS A 156 -2.76 -0.88 -2.93
N LEU A 157 -3.38 0.19 -3.44
CA LEU A 157 -3.45 0.47 -4.86
C LEU A 157 -2.06 0.69 -5.45
N PHE A 158 -1.25 1.55 -4.84
CA PHE A 158 0.11 1.85 -5.30
C PHE A 158 0.99 0.61 -5.28
N ALA A 159 1.01 -0.15 -4.17
CA ALA A 159 1.75 -1.40 -4.08
C ALA A 159 1.28 -2.42 -5.13
N TRP A 160 -0.03 -2.52 -5.40
CA TRP A 160 -0.59 -3.42 -6.40
C TRP A 160 -0.20 -3.05 -7.83
N VAL A 161 -0.26 -1.76 -8.17
CA VAL A 161 0.12 -1.27 -9.49
C VAL A 161 1.62 -1.44 -9.74
N VAL A 162 2.46 -1.14 -8.74
CA VAL A 162 3.93 -1.15 -8.85
C VAL A 162 4.50 -2.58 -8.81
N ALA A 163 4.16 -3.37 -7.80
CA ALA A 163 4.79 -4.67 -7.54
C ALA A 163 3.82 -5.83 -7.30
N GLY A 164 2.51 -5.59 -7.29
CA GLY A 164 1.54 -6.62 -6.90
C GLY A 164 1.57 -7.85 -7.80
N PRO A 165 1.39 -9.07 -7.30
CA PRO A 165 1.32 -10.28 -8.13
C PRO A 165 -0.05 -10.48 -8.80
N ASP A 166 -1.07 -9.75 -8.34
CA ASP A 166 -2.45 -9.91 -8.81
C ASP A 166 -2.68 -9.33 -10.23
N PRO A 167 -3.66 -9.85 -10.98
CA PRO A 167 -3.97 -9.35 -12.32
C PRO A 167 -4.34 -7.86 -12.29
N ALA A 168 -3.66 -7.05 -13.09
CA ALA A 168 -3.94 -5.63 -13.25
C ALA A 168 -4.28 -5.28 -14.72
N PRO A 169 -5.33 -4.48 -14.97
CA PRO A 169 -5.68 -4.04 -16.33
C PRO A 169 -4.53 -3.24 -16.95
N ARG A 170 -4.09 -3.61 -18.16
CA ARG A 170 -3.04 -2.91 -18.92
C ARG A 170 -1.77 -2.61 -18.11
N ARG A 171 -1.33 -3.57 -17.28
CA ARG A 171 -0.15 -3.39 -16.42
C ARG A 171 1.05 -2.79 -17.19
N PRO A 172 1.55 -1.61 -16.77
CA PRO A 172 2.67 -0.97 -17.44
C PRO A 172 3.98 -1.77 -17.38
N THR A 173 4.91 -1.41 -18.26
CA THR A 173 6.25 -2.02 -18.30
C THR A 173 7.01 -1.77 -17.00
N VAL A 174 7.93 -2.66 -16.64
CA VAL A 174 8.73 -2.53 -15.40
C VAL A 174 9.52 -1.23 -15.35
N PRO A 175 10.19 -0.76 -16.43
CA PRO A 175 10.86 0.53 -16.42
C PRO A 175 9.93 1.71 -16.11
N HIS A 176 8.70 1.71 -16.66
CA HIS A 176 7.73 2.76 -16.37
C HIS A 176 7.34 2.79 -14.89
N ARG A 177 7.12 1.62 -14.29
CA ARG A 177 6.81 1.51 -12.84
C ARG A 177 8.00 1.90 -11.96
N LEU A 178 9.23 1.59 -12.38
CA LEU A 178 10.45 2.05 -11.71
C LEU A 178 10.56 3.58 -11.72
N VAL A 179 10.24 4.23 -12.84
CA VAL A 179 10.21 5.70 -12.92
C VAL A 179 9.17 6.26 -11.95
N VAL A 180 7.94 5.74 -11.96
CA VAL A 180 6.88 6.21 -11.05
C VAL A 180 7.29 5.98 -9.58
N LEU A 181 7.90 4.84 -9.26
CA LEU A 181 8.43 4.57 -7.93
C LEU A 181 9.54 5.57 -7.53
N GLY A 182 10.46 5.88 -8.44
CA GLY A 182 11.49 6.90 -8.18
C GLY A 182 10.92 8.30 -7.95
N VAL A 183 9.86 8.66 -8.68
CA VAL A 183 9.12 9.91 -8.42
C VAL A 183 8.40 9.86 -7.07
N ALA A 184 7.85 8.72 -6.68
CA ALA A 184 7.24 8.53 -5.36
C ALA A 184 8.25 8.78 -4.24
N VAL A 185 9.42 8.16 -4.33
CA VAL A 185 10.53 8.34 -3.38
C VAL A 185 10.92 9.81 -3.28
N ALA A 186 11.16 10.46 -4.42
CA ALA A 186 11.55 11.87 -4.45
C ALA A 186 10.47 12.77 -3.83
N ALA A 187 9.20 12.55 -4.16
CA ALA A 187 8.09 13.36 -3.67
C ALA A 187 7.87 13.14 -2.17
N HIS A 188 7.96 11.91 -1.69
CA HIS A 188 7.85 11.59 -0.27
C HIS A 188 8.99 12.20 0.54
N ALA A 189 10.23 12.01 0.08
CA ALA A 189 11.41 12.64 0.66
C ALA A 189 11.26 14.18 0.73
N THR A 190 10.75 14.79 -0.34
CA THR A 190 10.52 16.24 -0.40
C THR A 190 9.51 16.70 0.66
N VAL A 191 8.37 16.01 0.79
CA VAL A 191 7.36 16.35 1.81
C VAL A 191 7.95 16.18 3.21
N SER A 192 8.72 15.12 3.46
CA SER A 192 9.41 14.92 4.74
C SER A 192 10.42 16.03 5.03
N GLN A 193 11.21 16.45 4.05
CA GLN A 193 12.17 17.54 4.22
C GLN A 193 11.50 18.90 4.44
N LEU A 194 10.41 19.19 3.73
CA LEU A 194 9.60 20.39 3.97
C LEU A 194 9.03 20.40 5.39
N MET A 195 8.52 19.25 5.84
CA MET A 195 8.02 19.09 7.20
C MET A 195 9.13 19.28 8.24
N TYR A 196 10.30 18.66 8.03
CA TYR A 196 11.46 18.82 8.90
C TYR A 196 11.92 20.28 9.02
N ALA A 197 11.90 21.01 7.91
CA ALA A 197 12.24 22.42 7.85
C ALA A 197 11.16 23.35 8.44
N GLY A 198 9.95 22.84 8.70
CA GLY A 198 8.79 23.64 9.09
C GLY A 198 8.28 24.55 7.98
N LEU A 199 8.54 24.19 6.71
CA LEU A 199 8.15 24.98 5.55
C LEU A 199 6.89 24.39 4.90
N LEU A 200 5.95 25.25 4.51
CA LEU A 200 4.72 24.87 3.82
C LEU A 200 3.89 23.80 4.56
N THR A 201 4.01 23.74 5.89
CA THR A 201 3.22 22.85 6.73
C THR A 201 1.95 23.56 7.21
N GLY A 202 0.83 22.85 7.27
CA GLY A 202 -0.38 23.29 7.95
C GLY A 202 -0.40 22.92 9.44
N LEU A 203 0.73 22.45 9.96
CA LEU A 203 0.91 21.87 11.28
C LEU A 203 1.38 22.93 12.28
N THR A 204 0.72 23.00 13.43
CA THR A 204 1.07 23.90 14.53
C THR A 204 1.44 23.06 15.74
N VAL A 205 2.65 22.51 15.72
CA VAL A 205 3.21 21.62 16.75
C VAL A 205 4.63 22.08 17.13
N PRO A 206 5.16 21.68 18.30
CA PRO A 206 6.56 21.94 18.68
C PRO A 206 7.56 21.48 17.61
N ALA A 207 8.66 22.22 17.47
CA ALA A 207 9.63 21.98 16.40
C ALA A 207 10.35 20.63 16.53
N ASP A 208 10.58 20.14 17.76
CA ASP A 208 11.16 18.82 18.00
C ASP A 208 10.20 17.70 17.59
N GLU A 209 8.90 17.87 17.87
CA GLU A 209 7.86 16.93 17.49
C GLU A 209 7.76 16.82 15.97
N LEU A 210 7.72 17.96 15.29
CA LEU A 210 7.69 18.06 13.83
C LEU A 210 8.89 17.40 13.16
N ARG A 211 10.10 17.64 13.67
CA ARG A 211 11.33 17.03 13.15
C ARG A 211 11.36 15.52 13.34
N GLY A 212 11.00 15.03 14.52
CA GLY A 212 10.94 13.59 14.78
C GLY A 212 9.90 12.89 13.92
N ALA A 213 8.74 13.51 13.72
CA ALA A 213 7.71 13.04 12.81
C ALA A 213 8.23 12.96 11.36
N ALA A 214 8.98 13.97 10.92
CA ALA A 214 9.56 14.03 9.59
C ALA A 214 10.65 12.98 9.37
N GLU A 215 11.47 12.71 10.38
CA GLU A 215 12.46 11.63 10.33
C GLU A 215 11.81 10.25 10.21
N ILE A 216 10.75 9.98 10.98
CA ILE A 216 9.98 8.72 10.87
C ILE A 216 9.40 8.57 9.46
N MET A 217 8.82 9.65 8.93
CA MET A 217 8.23 9.65 7.58
C MET A 217 9.31 9.42 6.50
N TYR A 218 10.46 10.10 6.61
CA TYR A 218 11.58 9.96 5.69
C TYR A 218 12.16 8.54 5.67
N TYR A 219 12.67 8.05 6.80
CA TYR A 219 13.34 6.75 6.86
C TYR A 219 12.37 5.58 6.73
N GLY A 220 11.17 5.72 7.30
CA GLY A 220 10.12 4.73 7.17
C GLY A 220 9.63 4.61 5.73
N GLY A 221 9.44 5.74 5.06
CA GLY A 221 9.07 5.82 3.65
C GLY A 221 10.07 5.11 2.75
N ASP A 222 11.35 5.46 2.89
CA ASP A 222 12.45 4.83 2.16
C ASP A 222 12.43 3.31 2.35
N ALA A 223 12.27 2.83 3.59
CA ALA A 223 12.22 1.40 3.86
C ALA A 223 11.06 0.70 3.12
N ALA A 224 9.86 1.30 3.13
CA ALA A 224 8.70 0.74 2.45
C ALA A 224 8.86 0.74 0.92
N GLU A 225 9.42 1.81 0.36
CA GLU A 225 9.64 1.96 -1.08
C GLU A 225 10.76 1.04 -1.58
N LEU A 226 11.81 0.83 -0.78
CA LEU A 226 12.86 -0.16 -1.06
C LEU A 226 12.29 -1.59 -1.03
N LEU A 227 11.40 -1.92 -0.10
CA LEU A 227 10.71 -3.21 -0.09
C LEU A 227 9.87 -3.40 -1.36
N LEU A 228 9.18 -2.35 -1.82
CA LEU A 228 8.38 -2.39 -3.03
C LEU A 228 9.25 -2.51 -4.30
N ALA A 229 10.38 -1.80 -4.34
CA ALA A 229 11.39 -1.92 -5.40
C ALA A 229 11.93 -3.36 -5.47
N LEU A 230 12.31 -3.92 -4.32
CA LEU A 230 12.80 -5.29 -4.21
C LEU A 230 11.75 -6.30 -4.68
N ALA A 231 10.50 -6.14 -4.24
CA ALA A 231 9.40 -7.00 -4.67
C ALA A 231 9.17 -6.93 -6.19
N MET A 232 9.27 -5.74 -6.78
CA MET A 232 9.12 -5.57 -8.23
C MET A 232 10.27 -6.22 -9.01
N VAL A 233 11.51 -6.06 -8.56
CA VAL A 233 12.70 -6.60 -9.24
C VAL A 233 12.74 -8.12 -9.14
N THR A 234 12.46 -8.69 -7.96
CA THR A 234 12.47 -10.15 -7.74
C THR A 234 11.37 -10.88 -8.50
N THR A 235 10.27 -10.20 -8.83
CA THR A 235 9.17 -10.76 -9.62
C THR A 235 9.28 -10.46 -11.12
N TRP A 236 10.25 -9.65 -11.54
CA TRP A 236 10.42 -9.26 -12.93
C TRP A 236 10.94 -10.43 -13.79
N ARG A 237 10.23 -10.68 -14.90
CA ARG A 237 10.65 -11.61 -15.94
C ARG A 237 10.79 -10.85 -17.27
N PRO A 238 11.99 -10.43 -17.68
CA PRO A 238 12.17 -9.72 -18.94
C PRO A 238 11.82 -10.63 -20.13
N VAL A 239 10.95 -10.14 -21.01
CA VAL A 239 10.65 -10.82 -22.27
C VAL A 239 11.88 -10.71 -23.16
N ARG A 240 12.61 -11.82 -23.35
CA ARG A 240 13.69 -11.87 -24.35
C ARG A 240 13.07 -11.69 -25.73
N ARG A 241 13.33 -10.56 -26.39
CA ARG A 241 13.04 -10.42 -27.83
C ARG A 241 13.88 -11.48 -28.55
N ARG A 242 13.22 -12.48 -29.16
CA ARG A 242 13.90 -13.34 -30.13
C ARG A 242 14.31 -12.44 -31.29
N VAL A 243 15.61 -12.21 -31.44
CA VAL A 243 16.16 -11.65 -32.67
C VAL A 243 15.88 -12.68 -33.75
N LEU A 244 14.95 -12.37 -34.66
CA LEU A 244 14.75 -13.18 -35.85
C LEU A 244 16.03 -13.06 -36.68
N ALA A 245 16.76 -14.16 -36.83
CA ALA A 245 17.92 -14.20 -37.72
C ALA A 245 17.47 -13.82 -39.15
N PRO A 246 18.27 -13.06 -39.91
CA PRO A 246 17.96 -12.77 -41.30
C PRO A 246 17.78 -14.10 -42.05
N ARG A 247 16.69 -14.24 -42.80
CA ARG A 247 16.55 -15.35 -43.75
C ARG A 247 17.65 -15.15 -44.80
N ALA A 248 18.61 -16.08 -44.85
CA ALA A 248 19.55 -16.16 -45.94
C ALA A 248 18.74 -16.37 -47.23
N SER A 249 18.87 -15.40 -48.15
CA SER A 249 18.35 -15.45 -49.52
C SER A 249 19.30 -16.23 -50.41
#